data_AF-A0A8I1ITB1-F1
#
_entry.id   AF-A0A8I1ITB1-F1
#
_cell.length_a   1.000
_cell.length_b   1.000
_cell.length_c   1.000
_cell.angle_alpha   90.00
_cell.angle_beta   90.00
_cell.angle_gamma   90.00
#
_symmetry.space_group_name_H-M   'P 1'
#
loop_
_entity.id
_entity.type
_entity.pdbx_description
1 polymer ?
#
loop_
_entity_poly.entity_id
_entity_poly.type
_entity_poly.pdbx_seq_one_letter_code
_entity_poly.pdbx_strand_id
1 'polypeptide(L)'
;MRTEEKVFFGIGTASFLLMLSDLLLEVFSASLFIGSKRLISYIGILIIVCAVSFTVLCFLVVKNHRGRFKSKGTRIFLRVLSIIICIMLCLAGITIDGILYTDTVKKATSDDKRHTIIIDSEPGSGEWNMTVYRRYSPFLMSARGNGKKVVDMADENGDIDVVWTDGGCLVSYKAYKTDATSVDDTETVTLRFFYNEKSGK
;
A
#
# COMPACT_ATOMS: atom_id res chain seq x y z
N MET A 1 9.71 -8.01 -32.93
CA MET A 1 9.90 -7.14 -31.75
C MET A 1 11.38 -6.99 -31.47
N ARG A 2 11.90 -5.76 -31.38
CA ARG A 2 13.27 -5.48 -30.88
C ARG A 2 13.38 -5.84 -29.40
N THR A 3 14.59 -6.08 -28.90
CA THR A 3 14.85 -6.44 -27.50
C THR A 3 14.24 -5.43 -26.52
N GLU A 4 14.35 -4.13 -26.82
CA GLU A 4 13.76 -3.04 -26.02
C GLU A 4 12.23 -3.15 -25.90
N GLU A 5 11.52 -3.48 -26.99
CA GLU A 5 10.07 -3.65 -27.00
C GLU A 5 9.62 -4.79 -26.09
N LYS A 6 10.40 -5.88 -26.03
CA LYS A 6 10.11 -7.02 -25.16
C LYS A 6 10.30 -6.68 -23.68
N VAL A 7 11.30 -5.85 -23.37
CA VAL A 7 11.57 -5.41 -22.00
C VAL A 7 10.44 -4.53 -21.49
N PHE A 8 10.03 -3.49 -22.22
CA PHE A 8 8.93 -2.61 -21.80
C PHE A 8 7.59 -3.35 -21.72
N PHE A 9 7.31 -4.24 -22.67
CA PHE A 9 6.13 -5.10 -22.58
C PHE A 9 6.20 -6.00 -21.35
N GLY A 10 7.34 -6.64 -21.10
CA GLY A 10 7.54 -7.49 -19.92
C GLY A 10 7.35 -6.74 -18.60
N ILE A 11 7.94 -5.55 -18.46
CA ILE A 11 7.78 -4.71 -17.27
C ILE A 11 6.32 -4.29 -17.10
N GLY A 12 5.69 -3.75 -18.14
CA GLY A 12 4.29 -3.32 -18.06
C GLY A 12 3.33 -4.45 -17.74
N THR A 13 3.52 -5.63 -18.34
CA THR A 13 2.70 -6.82 -18.04
C THR A 13 2.97 -7.35 -16.62
N ALA A 14 4.23 -7.39 -16.17
CA ALA A 14 4.55 -7.81 -14.81
C ALA A 14 3.94 -6.88 -13.76
N SER A 15 4.06 -5.55 -13.93
CA SER A 15 3.45 -4.56 -13.05
C SER A 15 1.92 -4.68 -13.02
N PHE A 16 1.28 -4.92 -14.17
CA PHE A 16 -0.17 -5.13 -14.23
C PHE A 16 -0.60 -6.41 -13.51
N LEU A 17 0.12 -7.52 -13.71
CA LEU A 17 -0.17 -8.79 -13.04
C LEU A 17 0.04 -8.69 -11.53
N LEU A 18 1.04 -7.92 -11.07
CA LEU A 18 1.25 -7.65 -9.66
C LEU A 18 0.08 -6.87 -9.05
N MET A 19 -0.39 -5.80 -9.71
CA MET A 19 -1.57 -5.06 -9.27
C MET A 19 -2.81 -5.96 -9.20
N LEU A 20 -3.05 -6.77 -10.24
CA LEU A 20 -4.19 -7.68 -10.28
C LEU A 20 -4.12 -8.73 -9.17
N SER A 21 -2.92 -9.27 -8.91
CA SER A 21 -2.71 -10.28 -7.87
C SER A 21 -2.96 -9.71 -6.48
N ASP A 22 -2.50 -8.49 -6.20
CA ASP A 22 -2.72 -7.84 -4.91
C ASP A 22 -4.19 -7.50 -4.69
N LEU A 23 -4.87 -6.97 -5.71
CA LEU A 23 -6.32 -6.72 -5.66
C LEU A 23 -7.10 -8.01 -5.39
N LEU A 24 -6.71 -9.13 -6.03
CA LEU A 24 -7.34 -10.43 -5.78
C LEU A 24 -7.07 -10.94 -4.36
N LEU A 25 -5.85 -10.77 -3.85
CA LEU A 25 -5.51 -11.18 -2.49
C LEU A 25 -6.29 -10.37 -1.44
N GLU A 26 -6.50 -9.07 -1.70
CA GLU A 26 -7.21 -8.19 -0.78
C GLU A 26 -8.68 -8.58 -0.61
N VAL A 27 -9.32 -9.10 -1.68
CA VAL A 27 -10.66 -9.72 -1.60
C VAL A 27 -10.69 -10.88 -0.61
N PHE A 28 -9.57 -11.59 -0.43
CA PHE A 28 -9.42 -12.67 0.55
C PHE A 28 -8.81 -12.22 1.89
N SER A 29 -8.77 -10.91 2.16
CA SER A 29 -8.15 -10.32 3.36
C SER A 29 -6.68 -10.70 3.52
N ALA A 30 -5.99 -10.93 2.40
CA ALA A 30 -4.55 -11.11 2.31
C ALA A 30 -3.94 -9.94 1.54
N SER A 31 -2.72 -9.57 1.87
CA SER A 31 -2.03 -8.48 1.16
C SER A 31 -0.59 -8.88 0.92
N LEU A 32 -0.07 -8.44 -0.22
CA LEU A 32 1.36 -8.51 -0.47
C LEU A 32 2.05 -7.36 0.27
N PHE A 33 3.24 -7.64 0.79
CA PHE A 33 4.07 -6.68 1.50
C PHE A 33 5.41 -6.55 0.81
N ILE A 34 5.88 -5.32 0.63
CA ILE A 34 7.26 -5.02 0.25
C ILE A 34 7.88 -4.26 1.42
N GLY A 35 8.80 -4.93 2.12
CA GLY A 35 9.40 -4.38 3.35
C GLY A 35 8.39 -4.27 4.48
N SER A 36 8.04 -3.05 4.88
CA SER A 36 7.08 -2.75 5.94
C SER A 36 5.71 -2.29 5.44
N LYS A 37 5.59 -1.91 4.16
CA LYS A 37 4.35 -1.38 3.58
C LYS A 37 3.62 -2.43 2.73
N ARG A 38 2.30 -2.30 2.66
CA ARG A 38 1.44 -3.12 1.79
C ARG A 38 1.70 -2.74 0.33
N LEU A 39 1.55 -3.68 -0.59
CA LEU A 39 1.73 -3.43 -2.02
C LEU A 39 0.70 -2.41 -2.53
N ILE A 40 -0.53 -2.41 -1.98
CA ILE A 40 -1.54 -1.41 -2.30
C ILE A 40 -1.09 0.03 -2.04
N SER A 41 -0.21 0.27 -1.08
CA SER A 41 0.38 1.60 -0.85
C SER A 41 1.29 2.06 -2.00
N TYR A 42 1.64 1.18 -2.94
CA TYR A 42 2.42 1.45 -4.14
C TYR A 42 1.58 1.37 -5.42
N ILE A 43 0.26 1.27 -5.31
CA ILE A 43 -0.61 1.06 -6.47
C ILE A 43 -0.55 2.22 -7.47
N GLY A 44 -0.41 3.47 -7.01
CA GLY A 44 -0.28 4.63 -7.90
C GLY A 44 1.04 4.62 -8.67
N ILE A 45 2.16 4.25 -8.02
CA ILE A 45 3.44 4.03 -8.70
C ILE A 45 3.32 2.93 -9.75
N LEU A 46 2.64 1.82 -9.45
CA LEU A 46 2.43 0.74 -10.41
C LEU A 46 1.56 1.19 -11.60
N ILE A 47 0.53 2.00 -11.36
CA ILE A 47 -0.30 2.61 -12.42
C ILE A 47 0.57 3.50 -13.32
N ILE A 48 1.44 4.34 -12.76
CA ILE A 48 2.35 5.21 -13.52
C ILE A 48 3.29 4.37 -14.39
N VAL A 49 3.91 3.33 -13.84
CA VAL A 49 4.81 2.43 -14.59
C VAL A 49 4.07 1.74 -15.73
N CYS A 50 2.84 1.28 -15.51
CA CYS A 50 2.01 0.69 -16.56
C CYS A 50 1.64 1.72 -17.64
N ALA A 51 1.27 2.95 -17.27
CA ALA A 51 0.91 4.02 -18.20
C ALA A 51 2.10 4.43 -19.11
N VAL A 52 3.29 4.58 -18.51
CA VAL A 52 4.53 4.89 -19.24
C VAL A 52 4.93 3.73 -20.16
N SER A 53 4.84 2.49 -19.68
CA SER A 53 5.15 1.31 -20.51
C SER A 53 4.19 1.19 -21.70
N PHE A 54 2.90 1.48 -21.48
CA PHE A 54 1.89 1.45 -22.52
C PHE A 54 2.11 2.54 -23.59
N THR A 55 2.47 3.76 -23.20
CA THR A 55 2.76 4.83 -24.17
C THR A 55 3.96 4.53 -25.05
N VAL A 56 5.04 4.02 -24.46
CA VAL A 56 6.23 3.57 -25.20
C VAL A 56 5.83 2.50 -26.21
N LEU A 57 4.99 1.54 -25.80
CA LEU A 57 4.51 0.48 -26.68
C LEU A 57 3.62 1.01 -27.81
N CYS A 58 2.70 1.94 -27.54
CA CYS A 58 1.91 2.62 -28.56
C CYS A 58 2.81 3.34 -29.58
N PHE A 59 3.87 4.01 -29.11
CA PHE A 59 4.80 4.72 -29.99
C PHE A 59 5.56 3.78 -30.92
N LEU A 60 5.98 2.62 -30.40
CA LEU A 60 6.68 1.57 -31.14
C LEU A 60 5.77 0.87 -32.15
N VAL A 61 4.52 0.58 -31.78
CA VAL A 61 3.49 0.03 -32.70
C VAL A 61 3.23 0.99 -33.87
N VAL A 62 3.05 2.28 -33.59
CA VAL A 62 2.84 3.30 -34.64
C VAL A 62 4.08 3.44 -35.54
N LYS A 63 5.29 3.24 -35.01
CA LYS A 63 6.55 3.27 -35.77
C LYS A 63 6.70 2.05 -36.67
N ASN A 64 6.46 0.84 -36.15
CA ASN A 64 6.64 -0.42 -36.88
C ASN A 64 5.52 -0.67 -37.92
N HIS A 65 4.28 -0.28 -37.63
CA HIS A 65 3.14 -0.43 -38.56
C HIS A 65 2.92 0.80 -39.46
N ARG A 66 4.00 1.45 -39.89
CA ARG A 66 3.96 2.63 -40.79
C ARG A 66 3.14 2.39 -42.06
N GLY A 67 3.09 1.16 -42.57
CA GLY A 67 2.32 0.78 -43.77
C GLY A 67 0.81 0.62 -43.55
N ARG A 68 0.35 0.42 -42.31
CA ARG A 68 -1.08 0.21 -41.99
C ARG A 68 -1.82 1.53 -41.76
N PHE A 69 -1.11 2.55 -41.25
CA PHE A 69 -1.65 3.89 -41.02
C PHE A 69 -1.26 4.83 -42.16
N LYS A 70 -2.05 4.81 -43.25
CA LYS A 70 -1.82 5.60 -44.48
C LYS A 70 -1.76 7.11 -44.24
N SER A 71 -2.53 7.63 -43.28
CA SER A 71 -2.60 9.07 -43.01
C SER A 71 -1.53 9.52 -42.00
N LYS A 72 -0.83 10.62 -42.30
CA LYS A 72 0.07 11.28 -41.34
C LYS A 72 -0.71 11.79 -40.11
N GLY A 73 -1.93 12.28 -40.31
CA GLY A 73 -2.79 12.82 -39.24
C GLY A 73 -3.19 11.77 -38.20
N THR A 74 -3.59 10.57 -38.63
CA THR A 74 -4.01 9.48 -37.74
C THR A 74 -2.87 9.01 -36.84
N ARG A 75 -1.63 9.02 -37.34
CA ARG A 75 -0.45 8.66 -36.54
C ARG A 75 -0.11 9.73 -35.50
N ILE A 76 -0.27 11.00 -35.84
CA ILE A 76 -0.08 12.10 -34.89
C ILE A 76 -1.18 12.06 -33.83
N PHE A 77 -2.43 11.88 -34.25
CA PHE A 77 -3.58 11.76 -33.35
C PHE A 77 -3.43 10.62 -32.35
N LEU A 78 -3.06 9.41 -32.79
CA LEU A 78 -2.82 8.27 -31.89
C LEU A 78 -1.69 8.54 -30.87
N ARG A 79 -0.62 9.21 -31.29
CA ARG A 79 0.48 9.58 -30.38
C ARG A 79 0.02 10.59 -29.34
N VAL A 80 -0.65 11.66 -29.78
CA VAL A 80 -1.17 12.70 -28.90
C VAL A 80 -2.19 12.10 -27.92
N LEU A 81 -3.12 11.28 -28.39
CA LEU A 81 -4.11 10.61 -27.56
C LEU A 81 -3.45 9.70 -26.51
N SER A 82 -2.42 8.93 -26.91
CA SER A 82 -1.69 8.07 -25.96
C SER A 82 -0.99 8.88 -24.86
N ILE A 83 -0.43 10.04 -25.20
CA ILE A 83 0.22 10.93 -24.23
C ILE A 83 -0.81 11.53 -23.27
N ILE A 84 -1.96 11.98 -23.79
CA ILE A 84 -3.05 12.52 -22.96
C ILE A 84 -3.54 11.47 -21.96
N ILE A 85 -3.81 10.24 -22.43
CA ILE A 85 -4.23 9.13 -21.56
C ILE A 85 -3.17 8.84 -20.49
N CYS A 86 -1.89 8.85 -20.85
CA CYS A 86 -0.81 8.65 -19.89
C CYS A 86 -0.75 9.73 -18.82
N ILE A 87 -0.87 11.00 -19.21
CA ILE A 87 -0.88 12.11 -18.25
C ILE A 87 -2.06 11.96 -17.29
N MET A 88 -3.26 11.65 -17.81
CA MET A 88 -4.44 11.43 -16.98
C MET A 88 -4.25 10.25 -16.01
N LEU A 89 -3.69 9.13 -16.46
CA LEU A 89 -3.40 7.97 -15.60
C LEU A 89 -2.30 8.27 -14.57
N CYS A 90 -1.27 9.04 -14.93
CA CYS A 90 -0.24 9.46 -13.98
C CYS A 90 -0.82 10.38 -12.90
N LEU A 91 -1.67 11.34 -13.28
CA LEU A 91 -2.35 12.21 -12.31
C LEU A 91 -3.26 11.40 -11.38
N ALA A 92 -4.02 10.44 -11.93
CA ALA A 92 -4.82 9.53 -11.11
C ALA A 92 -3.96 8.70 -10.16
N GLY A 93 -2.83 8.16 -10.63
CA GLY A 93 -1.88 7.40 -9.81
C GLY A 93 -1.32 8.23 -8.67
N ILE A 94 -0.88 9.47 -8.94
CA ILE A 94 -0.38 10.39 -7.91
C ILE A 94 -1.46 10.70 -6.86
N THR A 95 -2.70 10.96 -7.29
CA THR A 95 -3.82 11.22 -6.37
C THR A 95 -4.11 10.00 -5.50
N ILE A 96 -4.09 8.79 -6.07
CA ILE A 96 -4.32 7.54 -5.33
C ILE A 96 -3.19 7.31 -4.32
N ASP A 97 -1.92 7.50 -4.72
CA ASP A 97 -0.79 7.39 -3.81
C ASP A 97 -0.91 8.39 -2.66
N GLY A 98 -1.34 9.63 -2.93
CA GLY A 98 -1.58 10.64 -1.90
C GLY A 98 -2.68 10.26 -0.91
N ILE A 99 -3.76 9.64 -1.38
CA ILE A 99 -4.88 9.19 -0.51
C ILE A 99 -4.48 7.97 0.33
N LEU A 100 -3.73 7.04 -0.26
CA LEU A 100 -3.29 5.81 0.41
C LEU A 100 -1.96 5.99 1.18
N TYR A 101 -1.41 7.20 1.19
CA TYR A 101 -0.14 7.49 1.82
C TYR A 101 -0.29 7.37 3.34
N THR A 102 0.37 6.35 3.88
CA THR A 102 0.44 6.07 5.31
C THR A 102 1.89 5.81 5.67
N ASP A 103 2.31 6.30 6.84
CA ASP A 103 3.67 6.12 7.33
C ASP A 103 3.72 5.05 8.39
N THR A 104 4.49 3.98 8.10
CA THR A 104 4.66 2.89 9.05
C THR A 104 5.59 3.34 10.16
N VAL A 105 5.03 3.57 11.34
CA VAL A 105 5.75 3.98 12.53
C VAL A 105 6.51 2.80 13.14
N LYS A 106 5.81 1.67 13.30
CA LYS A 106 6.41 0.48 13.91
C LYS A 106 5.90 -0.81 13.28
N LYS A 107 6.83 -1.75 13.13
CA LYS A 107 6.56 -3.12 12.74
C LYS A 107 7.20 -4.05 13.77
N ALA A 108 6.39 -4.85 14.45
CA ALA A 108 6.86 -5.88 15.36
C ALA A 108 6.39 -7.24 14.88
N THR A 109 7.28 -8.23 14.91
CA THR A 109 6.99 -9.63 14.54
C THR A 109 7.09 -10.48 15.80
N SER A 110 6.20 -11.45 15.96
CA SER A 110 6.27 -12.43 17.04
C SER A 110 7.51 -13.32 16.92
N ASP A 111 7.98 -13.86 18.05
CA ASP A 111 9.16 -14.74 18.09
C ASP A 111 8.97 -16.01 17.24
N ASP A 112 7.74 -16.54 17.22
CA ASP A 112 7.35 -17.68 16.38
C ASP A 112 7.22 -17.34 14.88
N LYS A 113 7.36 -16.05 14.53
CA LYS A 113 7.25 -15.49 13.18
C LYS A 113 5.89 -15.72 12.50
N ARG A 114 4.86 -16.13 13.25
CA ARG A 114 3.51 -16.39 12.71
C ARG A 114 2.64 -15.16 12.67
N HIS A 115 2.97 -14.13 13.45
CA HIS A 115 2.19 -12.91 13.53
C HIS A 115 3.08 -11.67 13.41
N THR A 116 2.49 -10.60 12.91
CA THR A 116 3.16 -9.31 12.76
C THR A 116 2.14 -8.22 13.01
N ILE A 117 2.45 -7.26 13.86
CA ILE A 117 1.65 -6.06 14.01
C ILE A 117 2.34 -4.91 13.28
N ILE A 118 1.54 -4.16 12.55
CA ILE A 118 1.97 -2.97 11.83
C ILE A 118 1.14 -1.81 12.37
N ILE A 119 1.85 -0.74 12.71
CA ILE A 119 1.29 0.50 13.23
C ILE A 119 1.63 1.56 12.22
N ASP A 120 0.60 2.03 11.52
CA ASP A 120 0.69 3.05 10.49
C ASP A 120 0.09 4.36 11.04
N SER A 121 0.72 5.49 10.75
CA SER A 121 0.20 6.83 11.02
C SER A 121 -0.33 7.44 9.73
N GLU A 122 -1.49 8.08 9.81
CA GLU A 122 -2.03 8.89 8.73
C GLU A 122 -1.44 10.31 8.86
N PRO A 123 -0.77 10.83 7.81
CA PRO A 123 -0.05 12.08 7.90
C PRO A 123 -1.01 13.26 8.02
N GLY A 124 -0.78 14.10 9.03
CA GLY A 124 -1.53 15.33 9.24
C GLY A 124 -2.87 15.17 9.97
N SER A 125 -3.36 13.95 10.21
CA SER A 125 -4.54 13.71 11.04
C SER A 125 -4.20 13.39 12.49
N GLY A 126 -2.97 12.94 12.77
CA GLY A 126 -2.58 12.42 14.07
C GLY A 126 -3.24 11.08 14.41
N GLU A 127 -3.89 10.43 13.43
CA GLU A 127 -4.59 9.17 13.62
C GLU A 127 -3.71 7.97 13.23
N TRP A 128 -3.76 6.95 14.08
CA TRP A 128 -2.90 5.78 13.99
C TRP A 128 -3.75 4.55 13.76
N ASN A 129 -3.39 3.74 12.79
CA ASN A 129 -4.04 2.48 12.48
C ASN A 129 -3.14 1.32 12.89
N MET A 130 -3.60 0.56 13.88
CA MET A 130 -2.91 -0.62 14.39
C MET A 130 -3.60 -1.87 13.88
N THR A 131 -2.91 -2.66 13.06
CA THR A 131 -3.45 -3.90 12.48
C THR A 131 -2.53 -5.08 12.73
N VAL A 132 -3.10 -6.17 13.26
CA VAL A 132 -2.39 -7.45 13.43
C VAL A 132 -2.58 -8.28 12.17
N TYR A 133 -1.51 -8.94 11.74
CA TYR A 133 -1.47 -9.82 10.59
C TYR A 133 -1.05 -11.22 11.01
N ARG A 134 -1.72 -12.22 10.43
CA ARG A 134 -1.18 -13.57 10.32
C ARG A 134 -0.22 -13.63 9.15
N ARG A 135 1.02 -14.04 9.43
CA ARG A 135 2.10 -14.12 8.47
C ARG A 135 2.16 -15.52 7.87
N TYR A 136 2.02 -15.61 6.55
CA TYR A 136 2.27 -16.85 5.80
C TYR A 136 3.70 -16.86 5.23
N SER A 137 4.20 -15.69 4.84
CA SER A 137 5.59 -15.47 4.41
C SER A 137 6.02 -14.03 4.73
N PRO A 138 7.29 -13.66 4.54
CA PRO A 138 7.73 -12.26 4.66
C PRO A 138 6.95 -11.28 3.77
N PHE A 139 6.38 -11.78 2.67
CA PHE A 139 5.71 -10.98 1.64
C PHE A 139 4.19 -11.19 1.62
N LEU A 140 3.67 -12.27 2.23
CA LEU A 140 2.24 -12.59 2.23
C LEU A 140 1.73 -12.66 3.66
N MET A 141 0.86 -11.73 3.99
CA MET A 141 0.23 -11.67 5.32
C MET A 141 -1.27 -11.43 5.17
N SER A 142 -2.05 -11.86 6.14
CA SER A 142 -3.51 -11.69 6.17
C SER A 142 -3.93 -10.96 7.43
N ALA A 143 -4.71 -9.89 7.27
CA ALA A 143 -5.19 -9.10 8.39
C ALA A 143 -6.04 -9.97 9.33
N ARG A 144 -5.83 -9.81 10.63
CA ARG A 144 -6.55 -10.53 11.69
C ARG A 144 -7.23 -9.51 12.60
N GLY A 145 -8.55 -9.67 12.73
CA GLY A 145 -9.41 -8.78 13.52
C GLY A 145 -9.66 -7.43 12.85
N ASN A 146 -10.51 -6.62 13.45
CA ASN A 146 -10.67 -5.23 13.06
C ASN A 146 -9.45 -4.42 13.56
N GLY A 147 -8.73 -3.80 12.62
CA GLY A 147 -7.69 -2.82 12.96
C GLY A 147 -8.27 -1.74 13.89
N LYS A 148 -7.47 -1.29 14.85
CA LYS A 148 -7.90 -0.25 15.79
C LYS A 148 -7.34 1.09 15.34
N LYS A 149 -8.22 2.06 15.20
CA LYS A 149 -7.88 3.47 14.99
C LYS A 149 -7.70 4.14 16.35
N VAL A 150 -6.58 4.83 16.53
CA VAL A 150 -6.16 5.50 17.76
C VAL A 150 -5.91 6.96 17.45
N VAL A 151 -6.45 7.88 18.25
CA VAL A 151 -6.43 9.34 18.01
C VAL A 151 -5.86 10.12 19.20
N ASP A 152 -5.64 9.45 20.33
CA ASP A 152 -5.25 10.04 21.60
C ASP A 152 -3.73 9.98 21.87
N MET A 153 -2.94 9.59 20.87
CA MET A 153 -1.51 9.32 21.05
C MET A 153 -0.72 10.61 21.31
N ALA A 154 0.18 10.57 22.30
CA ALA A 154 0.89 11.76 22.74
C ALA A 154 2.19 12.05 21.98
N ASP A 155 2.81 11.02 21.42
CA ASP A 155 4.10 11.12 20.75
C ASP A 155 4.00 10.52 19.35
N GLU A 156 4.24 11.35 18.33
CA GLU A 156 4.17 10.96 16.93
C GLU A 156 5.28 9.96 16.52
N ASN A 157 6.35 9.86 17.31
CA ASN A 157 7.42 8.86 17.15
C ASN A 157 7.45 7.87 18.31
N GLY A 158 6.34 7.77 19.04
CA GLY A 158 6.26 7.23 20.40
C GLY A 158 6.93 5.89 20.62
N ASP A 159 7.48 5.77 21.83
CA ASP A 159 7.96 4.51 22.42
C ASP A 159 6.78 3.54 22.59
N ILE A 160 6.46 2.81 21.51
CA ILE A 160 5.43 1.78 21.51
C ILE A 160 6.07 0.49 21.97
N ASP A 161 5.55 -0.13 23.02
CA ASP A 161 5.95 -1.49 23.38
C ASP A 161 4.94 -2.52 22.86
N VAL A 162 5.45 -3.66 22.38
CA VAL A 162 4.62 -4.75 21.86
C VAL A 162 5.00 -6.05 22.55
N VAL A 163 4.09 -6.57 23.36
CA VAL A 163 4.27 -7.83 24.07
C VAL A 163 3.36 -8.89 23.47
N TRP A 164 3.95 -9.96 22.94
CA TRP A 164 3.22 -11.10 22.39
C TRP A 164 2.73 -12.02 23.50
N THR A 165 1.53 -12.56 23.33
CA THR A 165 0.88 -13.50 24.26
C THR A 165 0.28 -14.67 23.49
N ASP A 166 -0.10 -15.74 24.19
CA ASP A 166 -0.68 -16.94 23.56
C ASP A 166 -1.98 -16.65 22.77
N GLY A 167 -2.72 -15.60 23.16
CA GLY A 167 -4.00 -15.23 22.55
C GLY A 167 -3.94 -14.05 21.56
N GLY A 168 -2.79 -13.38 21.43
CA GLY A 168 -2.67 -12.15 20.65
C GLY A 168 -1.46 -11.31 21.05
N CYS A 169 -1.61 -9.99 21.03
CA CYS A 169 -0.58 -9.07 21.52
C CYS A 169 -1.17 -7.93 22.35
N LEU A 170 -0.35 -7.41 23.25
CA LEU A 170 -0.57 -6.18 23.98
C LEU A 170 0.31 -5.10 23.35
N VAL A 171 -0.28 -3.96 23.05
CA VAL A 171 0.40 -2.80 22.49
C VAL A 171 0.26 -1.68 23.50
N SER A 172 1.36 -1.26 24.08
CA SER A 172 1.40 -0.18 25.06
C SER A 172 1.97 1.07 24.41
N TYR A 173 1.31 2.20 24.62
CA TYR A 173 1.73 3.49 24.07
C TYR A 173 1.38 4.63 25.02
N LYS A 174 2.04 5.78 24.84
CA LYS A 174 1.70 7.01 25.56
C LYS A 174 0.56 7.74 24.87
N ALA A 175 -0.52 7.96 25.59
CA ALA A 175 -1.67 8.75 25.17
C ALA A 175 -1.80 10.02 26.04
N TYR A 176 -2.46 11.06 25.52
CA TYR A 176 -2.88 12.19 26.33
C TYR A 176 -4.04 11.77 27.24
N LYS A 177 -4.02 12.25 28.49
CA LYS A 177 -5.16 12.07 29.40
C LYS A 177 -6.39 12.80 28.86
N THR A 178 -7.58 12.30 29.20
CA THR A 178 -8.85 12.90 28.74
C THR A 178 -9.05 14.35 29.22
N ASP A 179 -8.41 14.72 30.33
CA ASP A 179 -8.41 16.04 30.96
C ASP A 179 -7.07 16.77 30.81
N ALA A 180 -6.23 16.39 29.85
CA ALA A 180 -4.92 16.99 29.63
C ALA A 180 -5.02 18.52 29.42
N THR A 181 -4.22 19.26 30.21
CA THR A 181 -4.09 20.72 30.07
C THR A 181 -2.68 21.13 29.62
N SER A 182 -1.74 20.19 29.65
CA SER A 182 -0.37 20.31 29.18
C SER A 182 0.01 19.13 28.28
N VAL A 183 1.02 19.32 27.43
CA VAL A 183 1.64 18.27 26.60
C VAL A 183 2.29 17.17 27.46
N ASP A 184 2.61 17.48 28.71
CA ASP A 184 3.19 16.51 29.66
C ASP A 184 2.15 15.59 30.33
N ASP A 185 0.85 15.89 30.20
CA ASP A 185 -0.25 15.13 30.80
C ASP A 185 -0.54 13.86 30.01
N THR A 186 0.42 12.94 30.03
CA THR A 186 0.36 11.67 29.32
C THR A 186 0.15 10.49 30.26
N GLU A 187 -0.45 9.43 29.75
CA GLU A 187 -0.59 8.14 30.43
C GLU A 187 -0.25 6.99 29.49
N THR A 188 0.12 5.84 30.05
CA THR A 188 0.40 4.64 29.24
C THR A 188 -0.89 3.85 29.07
N VAL A 189 -1.40 3.82 27.85
CA VAL A 189 -2.56 3.04 27.46
C VAL A 189 -2.09 1.71 26.87
N THR A 190 -2.74 0.62 27.26
CA THR A 190 -2.44 -0.71 26.72
C THR A 190 -3.65 -1.28 26.00
N LEU A 191 -3.51 -1.49 24.69
CA LEU A 191 -4.52 -2.12 23.86
C LEU A 191 -4.22 -3.59 23.66
N ARG A 192 -5.25 -4.42 23.84
CA ARG A 192 -5.19 -5.84 23.50
C ARG A 192 -5.74 -6.08 22.10
N PHE A 193 -4.99 -6.85 21.33
CA PHE A 193 -5.38 -7.41 20.04
C PHE A 193 -5.39 -8.93 20.14
N PHE A 194 -6.40 -9.57 19.58
CA PHE A 194 -6.55 -11.02 19.60
C PHE A 194 -6.24 -11.62 18.23
N TYR A 195 -5.65 -12.82 18.18
CA TYR A 195 -5.36 -13.48 16.90
C TYR A 195 -6.61 -13.89 16.12
N ASN A 196 -7.69 -14.19 16.83
CA ASN A 196 -9.02 -14.43 16.26
C ASN A 196 -10.00 -13.57 17.05
N GLU A 197 -10.83 -12.78 16.35
CA GLU A 197 -12.15 -12.47 16.87
C GLU A 197 -12.87 -13.82 16.98
N LYS A 198 -12.87 -14.43 18.17
CA LYS A 198 -14.00 -15.30 18.47
C LYS A 198 -15.21 -14.39 18.37
N SER A 199 -15.97 -14.55 17.29
CA SER A 199 -17.37 -14.14 17.21
C SER A 199 -17.97 -14.40 18.58
N GLY A 200 -18.21 -13.31 19.32
CA GLY A 200 -19.00 -13.36 20.52
C GLY A 200 -20.39 -13.81 20.09
N LYS A 201 -20.71 -15.06 20.43
CA LYS A 201 -22.08 -15.39 20.79
C LYS A 201 -22.35 -14.82 22.16
#